data_AF-A0AAD5GES2-F1
#
_entry.id   AF-A0AAD5GES2-F1
#
_cell.length_a   1.000
_cell.length_b   1.000
_cell.length_c   1.000
_cell.angle_alpha   90.00
_cell.angle_beta   90.00
_cell.angle_gamma   90.00
#
_symmetry.space_group_name_H-M   'P 1'
#
loop_
_entity.id
_entity.type
_entity.pdbx_description
1 polymer ?
#
loop_
_entity_poly.entity_id
_entity_poly.type
_entity_poly.pdbx_seq_one_letter_code
_entity_poly.pdbx_strand_id
1 'polypeptide(L)'
;MELQNGQVSMNVKLDEGMTMLNESANRLGEEMSKLRNEAVEIEKEISKVGDAMIMKMDTLQHKANDIENITETSLDRQKQLLESQRQFHEVLRDVTTFQSQALEESRGTLQQLILLGHSQQQELIQRQEQLKKAHDELVENSKTILAAQETFESKQASMFLAIEKLFNLHNAIFMESRVVKTFLVYSMLIFILYMFTSTKQTYSMRPRLNIWLCVTFLIEFMVLRHGIDIDRQSWIISIVRSTFVILASCQLLYAIYTYRDYETLNHQMLQSLTEKVNGMQRNKQLLYDDDDDDDGDSEVDWSSWVDSDLPEDELEDLDYMLSKEAIVATFSTSGSREYNLRHRRQ
;
A
#
# COMPACT_ATOMS: atom_id res chain seq x y z
N MET A 1 54.29 -47.95 196.08
CA MET A 1 54.58 -48.47 194.73
C MET A 1 53.32 -48.38 193.86
N GLU A 2 52.84 -47.17 193.54
CA GLU A 2 51.64 -46.99 192.68
C GLU A 2 51.89 -45.99 191.55
N LEU A 3 52.78 -45.00 191.77
CA LEU A 3 53.15 -44.02 190.75
C LEU A 3 54.02 -44.59 189.61
N GLN A 4 54.75 -45.69 189.82
CA GLN A 4 55.63 -46.27 188.79
C GLN A 4 54.87 -47.13 187.76
N ASN A 5 53.68 -47.66 188.11
CA ASN A 5 52.90 -48.52 187.23
C ASN A 5 52.00 -47.73 186.26
N GLY A 6 51.57 -46.52 186.66
CA GLY A 6 50.81 -45.61 185.79
C GLY A 6 51.64 -45.00 184.65
N GLN A 7 52.94 -44.76 184.88
CA GLN A 7 53.85 -44.20 183.87
C GLN A 7 54.16 -45.19 182.74
N VAL A 8 54.29 -46.49 183.04
CA VAL A 8 54.51 -47.53 182.01
C VAL A 8 53.25 -47.72 181.16
N SER A 9 52.06 -47.72 181.78
CA SER A 9 50.79 -47.82 181.07
C SER A 9 50.54 -46.65 180.11
N MET A 10 50.97 -45.44 180.50
CA MET A 10 50.85 -44.24 179.66
C MET A 10 51.78 -44.29 178.44
N ASN A 11 53.01 -44.77 178.61
CA ASN A 11 53.98 -44.86 177.52
C ASN A 11 53.57 -45.91 176.47
N VAL A 12 53.00 -47.03 176.91
CA VAL A 12 52.47 -48.06 176.00
C VAL A 12 51.30 -47.52 175.18
N LYS A 13 50.35 -46.79 175.80
CA LYS A 13 49.24 -46.16 175.07
C LYS A 13 49.68 -45.06 174.12
N LEU A 14 50.75 -44.34 174.45
CA LEU A 14 51.29 -43.29 173.61
C LEU A 14 52.02 -43.88 172.40
N ASP A 15 52.77 -44.97 172.59
CA ASP A 15 53.43 -45.70 171.51
C ASP A 15 52.40 -46.37 170.58
N GLU A 16 51.37 -47.00 171.14
CA GLU A 16 50.25 -47.59 170.40
C GLU A 16 49.43 -46.54 169.63
N GLY A 17 49.24 -45.34 170.22
CA GLY A 17 48.65 -44.20 169.52
C GLY A 17 49.53 -43.65 168.40
N MET A 18 50.86 -43.64 168.59
CA MET A 18 51.83 -43.17 167.61
C MET A 18 51.96 -44.14 166.43
N THR A 19 51.89 -45.45 166.68
CA THR A 19 51.87 -46.47 165.62
C THR A 19 50.57 -46.44 164.83
N MET A 20 49.41 -46.30 165.49
CA MET A 20 48.12 -46.12 164.80
C MET A 20 48.07 -44.83 163.97
N LEU A 21 48.66 -43.73 164.45
CA LEU A 21 48.74 -42.48 163.71
C LEU A 21 49.64 -42.61 162.48
N ASN A 22 50.79 -43.26 162.62
CA ASN A 22 51.73 -43.51 161.53
C ASN A 22 51.11 -44.44 160.46
N GLU A 23 50.38 -45.46 160.88
CA GLU A 23 49.65 -46.36 159.97
C GLU A 23 48.50 -45.62 159.25
N SER A 24 47.77 -44.74 159.95
CA SER A 24 46.75 -43.89 159.33
C SER A 24 47.34 -42.86 158.36
N ALA A 25 48.48 -42.27 158.69
CA ALA A 25 49.20 -41.35 157.81
C ALA A 25 49.71 -42.05 156.54
N ASN A 26 50.21 -43.28 156.67
CA ASN A 26 50.65 -44.09 155.54
C ASN A 26 49.47 -44.54 154.65
N ARG A 27 48.35 -45.00 155.25
CA ARG A 27 47.12 -45.30 154.48
C ARG A 27 46.58 -44.07 153.76
N LEU A 28 46.60 -42.91 154.41
CA LEU A 28 46.17 -41.65 153.79
C LEU A 28 47.08 -41.26 152.63
N GLY A 29 48.40 -41.39 152.78
CA GLY A 29 49.37 -41.14 151.70
C GLY A 29 49.17 -42.08 150.50
N GLU A 30 48.87 -43.36 150.76
CA GLU A 30 48.57 -44.35 149.73
C GLU A 30 47.25 -44.03 149.01
N GLU A 31 46.17 -43.73 149.73
CA GLU A 31 44.90 -43.31 149.14
C GLU A 31 45.03 -42.00 148.34
N MET A 32 45.83 -41.05 148.80
CA MET A 32 46.06 -39.78 148.09
C MET A 32 46.87 -39.99 146.81
N SER A 33 47.80 -40.94 146.81
CA SER A 33 48.54 -41.35 145.61
C SER A 33 47.64 -42.05 144.59
N LYS A 34 46.69 -42.87 145.05
CA LYS A 34 45.69 -43.53 144.22
C LYS A 34 44.73 -42.52 143.60
N LEU A 35 44.24 -41.57 144.40
CA LEU A 35 43.38 -40.48 143.94
C LEU A 35 44.09 -39.62 142.87
N ARG A 36 45.38 -39.33 143.06
CA ARG A 36 46.19 -38.61 142.07
C ARG A 36 46.29 -39.38 140.75
N ASN A 37 46.50 -40.69 140.80
CA ASN A 37 46.58 -41.50 139.60
C ASN A 37 45.22 -41.59 138.88
N GLU A 38 44.12 -41.73 139.62
CA GLU A 38 42.75 -41.68 139.08
C GLU A 38 42.45 -40.32 138.43
N ALA A 39 42.88 -39.21 139.04
CA ALA A 39 42.71 -37.86 138.48
C ALA A 39 43.48 -37.68 137.15
N VAL A 40 44.70 -38.21 137.06
CA VAL A 40 45.50 -38.19 135.81
C VAL A 40 44.86 -39.05 134.73
N GLU A 41 44.27 -40.19 135.09
CA GLU A 41 43.56 -41.06 134.15
C GLU A 41 42.27 -40.41 133.63
N ILE A 42 41.53 -39.71 134.50
CA ILE A 42 40.37 -38.89 134.12
C ILE A 42 40.78 -37.76 133.17
N GLU A 43 41.87 -37.04 133.46
CA GLU A 43 42.39 -35.99 132.58
C GLU A 43 42.70 -36.53 131.17
N LYS A 44 43.29 -37.73 131.10
CA LYS A 44 43.60 -38.40 129.83
C LYS A 44 42.33 -38.78 129.05
N GLU A 45 41.31 -39.31 129.71
CA GLU A 45 40.03 -39.62 129.06
C GLU A 45 39.27 -38.35 128.64
N ILE A 46 39.32 -37.27 129.43
CA ILE A 46 38.77 -35.97 129.04
C ILE A 46 39.47 -35.46 127.78
N SER A 47 40.79 -35.56 127.69
CA SER A 47 41.54 -35.18 126.49
C SER A 47 41.11 -35.99 125.26
N LYS A 48 40.98 -37.32 125.39
CA LYS A 48 40.52 -38.17 124.28
C LYS A 48 39.10 -37.83 123.82
N VAL A 49 38.19 -37.58 124.76
CA VAL A 49 36.82 -37.16 124.44
C VAL A 49 36.83 -35.78 123.79
N GLY A 50 37.67 -34.85 124.26
CA GLY A 50 37.89 -33.54 123.66
C GLY A 50 38.36 -33.63 122.21
N ASP A 51 39.39 -34.43 121.93
CA ASP A 51 39.92 -34.63 120.58
C ASP A 51 38.88 -35.28 119.65
N ALA A 52 38.15 -36.29 120.14
CA ALA A 52 37.07 -36.93 119.39
C ALA A 52 35.91 -35.96 119.12
N MET A 53 35.61 -35.06 120.06
CA MET A 53 34.59 -34.03 119.90
C MET A 53 35.01 -32.99 118.87
N ILE A 54 36.25 -32.51 118.90
CA ILE A 54 36.80 -31.58 117.90
C ILE A 54 36.74 -32.20 116.51
N MET A 55 37.16 -33.46 116.35
CA MET A 55 37.12 -34.16 115.06
C MET A 55 35.68 -34.31 114.52
N LYS A 56 34.71 -34.62 115.38
CA LYS A 56 33.30 -34.69 114.98
C LYS A 56 32.71 -33.32 114.65
N MET A 57 33.09 -32.29 115.39
CA MET A 57 32.65 -30.91 115.15
C MET A 57 33.17 -30.41 113.80
N ASP A 58 34.43 -30.68 113.49
CA ASP A 58 35.04 -30.33 112.20
C ASP A 58 34.36 -31.06 111.03
N THR A 59 34.06 -32.36 111.22
CA THR A 59 33.30 -33.14 110.22
C THR A 59 31.88 -32.59 110.00
N LEU A 60 31.20 -32.17 111.08
CA LEU A 60 29.87 -31.56 111.02
C LEU A 60 29.91 -30.20 110.32
N GLN A 61 30.90 -29.37 110.64
CA GLN A 61 31.12 -28.07 110.01
C GLN A 61 31.36 -28.23 108.51
N HIS A 62 32.24 -29.16 108.11
CA HIS A 62 32.50 -29.42 106.70
C HIS A 62 31.25 -29.86 105.95
N LYS A 63 30.46 -30.79 106.53
CA LYS A 63 29.20 -31.23 105.92
C LYS A 63 28.17 -30.10 105.83
N ALA A 64 28.10 -29.23 106.84
CA ALA A 64 27.21 -28.07 106.82
C ALA A 64 27.62 -27.09 105.71
N ASN A 65 28.92 -26.82 105.56
CA ASN A 65 29.45 -25.96 104.50
C ASN A 65 29.20 -26.58 103.10
N ASP A 66 29.34 -27.89 102.94
CA ASP A 66 29.03 -28.58 101.68
C ASP A 66 27.55 -28.46 101.32
N ILE A 67 26.66 -28.62 102.31
CA ILE A 67 25.22 -28.46 102.13
C ILE A 67 24.90 -27.02 101.76
N GLU A 68 25.51 -26.04 102.42
CA GLU A 68 25.34 -24.62 102.11
C GLU A 68 25.71 -24.32 100.66
N ASN A 69 26.91 -24.71 100.23
CA ASN A 69 27.41 -24.46 98.88
C ASN A 69 26.58 -25.18 97.80
N ILE A 70 26.20 -26.45 98.02
CA ILE A 70 25.33 -27.19 97.10
C ILE A 70 23.94 -26.56 97.04
N THR A 71 23.40 -26.10 98.16
CA THR A 71 22.08 -25.46 98.22
C THR A 71 22.10 -24.11 97.51
N GLU A 72 23.13 -23.28 97.74
CA GLU A 72 23.32 -21.99 97.08
C GLU A 72 23.42 -22.17 95.56
N THR A 73 24.33 -23.04 95.10
CA THR A 73 24.51 -23.30 93.66
C THR A 73 23.29 -23.94 93.00
N SER A 74 22.56 -24.80 93.71
CA SER A 74 21.31 -25.39 93.21
C SER A 74 20.20 -24.34 93.12
N LEU A 75 20.07 -23.46 94.12
CA LEU A 75 19.07 -22.40 94.15
C LEU A 75 19.30 -21.40 93.02
N ASP A 76 20.56 -21.00 92.79
CA ASP A 76 20.93 -20.12 91.68
C ASP A 76 20.63 -20.75 90.31
N ARG A 77 20.92 -22.05 90.14
CA ARG A 77 20.57 -22.76 88.90
C ARG A 77 19.06 -22.84 88.67
N GLN A 78 18.27 -23.11 89.71
CA GLN A 78 16.80 -23.13 89.60
C GLN A 78 16.26 -21.74 89.26
N LYS A 79 16.82 -20.68 89.84
CA LYS A 79 16.46 -19.29 89.52
C LYS A 79 16.78 -18.94 88.06
N GLN A 80 17.96 -19.31 87.57
CA GLN A 80 18.34 -19.10 86.17
C GLN A 80 17.42 -19.87 85.21
N LEU A 81 17.06 -21.10 85.55
CA LEU A 81 16.14 -21.91 84.74
C LEU A 81 14.75 -21.28 84.67
N LEU A 82 14.21 -20.81 85.79
CA LEU A 82 12.91 -20.12 85.82
C LEU A 82 12.91 -18.84 84.98
N GLU A 83 14.00 -18.06 85.06
CA GLU A 83 14.14 -16.86 84.24
C GLU A 83 14.23 -17.20 82.75
N SER A 84 14.99 -18.25 82.39
CA SER A 84 15.07 -18.74 81.00
C SER A 84 13.73 -19.25 80.48
N GLN A 85 12.97 -20.00 81.28
CA GLN A 85 11.63 -20.47 80.92
C GLN A 85 10.64 -19.32 80.75
N ARG A 86 10.71 -18.31 81.61
CA ARG A 86 9.91 -17.09 81.49
C ARG A 86 10.18 -16.38 80.17
N GLN A 87 11.45 -16.16 79.83
CA GLN A 87 11.85 -15.52 78.57
C GLN A 87 11.40 -16.34 77.36
N PHE A 88 11.56 -17.67 77.40
CA PHE A 88 11.08 -18.54 76.33
C PHE A 88 9.57 -18.46 76.16
N HIS A 89 8.81 -18.43 77.26
CA HIS A 89 7.36 -18.31 77.21
C HIS A 89 6.91 -16.95 76.65
N GLU A 90 7.63 -15.87 76.96
CA GLU A 90 7.38 -14.55 76.39
C GLU A 90 7.60 -14.56 74.87
N VAL A 91 8.72 -15.11 74.40
CA VAL A 91 9.00 -15.29 72.97
C VAL A 91 7.92 -16.15 72.30
N LEU A 92 7.48 -17.23 72.95
CA LEU A 92 6.46 -18.13 72.39
C LEU A 92 5.11 -17.42 72.24
N ARG A 93 4.76 -16.55 73.19
CA ARG A 93 3.58 -15.69 73.10
C ARG A 93 3.71 -14.71 71.94
N ASP A 94 4.86 -14.06 71.79
CA ASP A 94 5.10 -13.10 70.71
C ASP A 94 5.02 -13.78 69.33
N VAL A 95 5.63 -14.97 69.16
CA VAL A 95 5.52 -15.78 67.93
C VAL A 95 4.07 -16.15 67.65
N THR A 96 3.31 -16.56 68.67
CA THR A 96 1.89 -16.91 68.52
C THR A 96 1.08 -15.71 68.06
N THR A 97 1.31 -14.52 68.64
CA THR A 97 0.65 -13.29 68.21
C THR A 97 1.02 -12.91 66.78
N PHE A 98 2.29 -12.98 66.42
CA PHE A 98 2.77 -12.71 65.06
C PHE A 98 2.14 -13.68 64.05
N GLN A 99 2.09 -14.97 64.35
CA GLN A 99 1.43 -15.96 63.48
C GLN A 99 -0.06 -15.65 63.31
N SER A 100 -0.76 -15.27 64.38
CA SER A 100 -2.18 -14.93 64.30
C SER A 100 -2.42 -13.68 63.44
N GLN A 101 -1.57 -12.66 63.56
CA GLN A 101 -1.65 -11.44 62.77
C GLN A 101 -1.33 -11.71 61.30
N ALA A 102 -0.26 -12.45 61.00
CA ALA A 102 0.11 -12.81 59.64
C ALA A 102 -0.98 -13.62 58.95
N LEU A 103 -1.68 -14.50 59.69
CA LEU A 103 -2.79 -15.28 59.16
C LEU A 103 -4.00 -14.39 58.87
N GLU A 104 -4.30 -13.42 59.72
CA GLU A 104 -5.38 -12.46 59.49
C GLU A 104 -5.08 -11.53 58.30
N GLU A 105 -3.85 -11.04 58.18
CA GLU A 105 -3.38 -10.27 57.02
C GLU A 105 -3.42 -11.13 55.73
N SER A 106 -3.03 -12.40 55.81
CA SER A 106 -3.12 -13.33 54.70
C SER A 106 -4.57 -13.59 54.27
N ARG A 107 -5.51 -13.69 55.21
CA ARG A 107 -6.94 -13.79 54.89
C ARG A 107 -7.47 -12.52 54.22
N GLY A 108 -7.10 -11.35 54.75
CA GLY A 108 -7.49 -10.05 54.17
C GLY A 108 -6.99 -9.87 52.74
N THR A 109 -5.72 -10.20 52.48
CA THR A 109 -5.12 -10.15 51.13
C THR A 109 -5.76 -11.16 50.18
N LEU A 110 -6.07 -12.37 50.63
CA LEU A 110 -6.75 -13.37 49.82
C LEU A 110 -8.18 -12.93 49.45
N GLN A 111 -8.89 -12.30 50.38
CA GLN A 111 -10.22 -11.75 50.10
C GLN A 111 -10.17 -10.60 49.07
N GLN A 112 -9.17 -9.72 49.17
CA GLN A 112 -8.93 -8.69 48.15
C GLN A 112 -8.61 -9.31 46.78
N LEU A 113 -7.81 -10.38 46.74
CA LEU A 113 -7.47 -11.06 45.50
C LEU A 113 -8.70 -11.71 44.84
N ILE A 114 -9.60 -12.30 45.62
CA ILE A 114 -10.88 -12.85 45.12
C ILE A 114 -11.74 -11.73 44.52
N LEU A 115 -11.85 -10.59 45.21
CA LEU A 115 -12.64 -9.45 44.74
C LEU A 115 -12.05 -8.86 43.45
N LEU A 116 -10.73 -8.68 43.40
CA LEU A 116 -10.02 -8.24 42.21
C LEU A 116 -10.19 -9.23 41.06
N GLY A 117 -10.06 -10.54 41.32
CA GLY A 117 -10.27 -11.59 40.33
C GLY A 117 -11.68 -11.57 39.74
N HIS A 118 -12.70 -11.38 40.59
CA HIS A 118 -14.09 -11.27 40.13
C HIS A 118 -14.31 -10.01 39.27
N SER A 119 -13.76 -8.87 39.70
CA SER A 119 -13.79 -7.61 38.94
C SER A 119 -13.12 -7.75 37.57
N GLN A 120 -11.94 -8.37 37.51
CA GLN A 120 -11.24 -8.60 36.25
C GLN A 120 -12.02 -9.55 35.32
N GLN A 121 -12.63 -10.60 35.87
CA GLN A 121 -13.45 -11.53 35.09
C GLN A 121 -14.66 -10.81 34.47
N GLN A 122 -15.32 -9.93 35.23
CA GLN A 122 -16.44 -9.14 34.72
C GLN A 122 -16.02 -8.15 33.63
N GLU A 123 -14.87 -7.49 33.80
CA GLU A 123 -14.32 -6.61 32.77
C GLU A 123 -14.00 -7.36 31.48
N LEU A 124 -13.42 -8.57 31.58
CA LEU A 124 -13.14 -9.41 30.42
C LEU A 124 -14.41 -9.81 29.66
N ILE A 125 -15.47 -10.18 30.37
CA ILE A 125 -16.78 -10.49 29.75
C ILE A 125 -17.31 -9.27 29.00
N GLN A 126 -17.26 -8.08 29.62
CA GLN A 126 -17.71 -6.84 28.99
C GLN A 126 -16.89 -6.50 27.74
N ARG A 127 -15.56 -6.64 27.79
CA ARG A 127 -14.71 -6.43 26.61
C ARG A 127 -14.98 -7.44 25.51
N GLN A 128 -15.22 -8.70 25.86
CA GLN A 128 -15.56 -9.73 24.89
C GLN A 128 -16.90 -9.44 24.19
N GLU A 129 -17.89 -8.93 24.92
CA GLU A 129 -19.17 -8.51 24.35
C GLU A 129 -19.02 -7.30 23.42
N GLN A 130 -18.24 -6.29 23.83
CA GLN A 130 -17.93 -5.14 22.97
C GLN A 130 -17.19 -5.56 21.71
N LEU A 131 -16.21 -6.46 21.82
CA LEU A 131 -15.46 -6.98 20.69
C LEU A 131 -16.36 -7.77 19.73
N LYS A 132 -17.27 -8.58 20.28
CA LYS A 132 -18.25 -9.32 19.47
C LYS A 132 -19.16 -8.36 18.71
N LYS A 133 -19.68 -7.32 19.36
CA LYS A 133 -20.51 -6.31 18.70
C LYS A 133 -19.75 -5.58 17.59
N ALA A 134 -18.51 -5.17 17.83
CA ALA A 134 -17.67 -4.53 16.83
C ALA A 134 -17.35 -5.47 15.65
N HIS A 135 -17.16 -6.77 15.92
CA HIS A 135 -16.96 -7.77 14.88
C HIS A 135 -18.22 -7.96 14.02
N ASP A 136 -19.39 -8.07 14.64
CA ASP A 136 -20.67 -8.19 13.93
C ASP A 136 -20.93 -6.96 13.05
N GLU A 137 -20.65 -5.75 13.55
CA GLU A 137 -20.74 -4.50 12.78
C GLU A 137 -19.73 -4.46 11.62
N LEU A 138 -18.51 -4.96 11.83
CA LEU A 138 -17.51 -5.05 10.77
C LEU A 138 -17.92 -6.05 9.67
N VAL A 139 -18.52 -7.18 10.05
CA VAL A 139 -19.07 -8.16 9.09
C VAL A 139 -20.22 -7.57 8.29
N GLU A 140 -21.12 -6.84 8.95
CA GLU A 140 -22.21 -6.14 8.27
C GLU A 140 -21.67 -5.08 7.29
N ASN A 141 -20.73 -4.25 7.73
CA ASN A 141 -20.08 -3.25 6.88
C ASN A 141 -19.31 -3.88 5.70
N SER A 142 -18.65 -5.01 5.93
CA SER A 142 -18.00 -5.77 4.85
C SER A 142 -19.02 -6.23 3.80
N LYS A 143 -20.18 -6.74 4.25
CA LYS A 143 -21.25 -7.18 3.36
C LYS A 143 -21.88 -6.01 2.59
N THR A 144 -22.08 -4.85 3.21
CA THR A 144 -22.60 -3.66 2.52
C THR A 144 -21.59 -3.10 1.52
N ILE A 145 -20.29 -3.10 1.85
CA ILE A 145 -19.21 -2.74 0.92
C ILE A 145 -19.17 -3.69 -0.26
N LEU A 146 -19.29 -5.00 -0.03
CA LEU A 146 -19.29 -6.00 -1.11
C LEU A 146 -20.48 -5.79 -2.05
N ALA A 147 -21.68 -5.55 -1.50
CA ALA A 147 -22.86 -5.22 -2.31
C ALA A 147 -22.65 -3.91 -3.09
N ALA A 148 -22.06 -2.89 -2.46
CA ALA A 148 -21.71 -1.66 -3.16
C ALA A 148 -20.72 -1.91 -4.30
N GLN A 149 -19.69 -2.73 -4.08
CA GLN A 149 -18.71 -3.11 -5.12
C GLN A 149 -19.36 -3.83 -6.29
N GLU A 150 -20.28 -4.76 -6.06
CA GLU A 150 -21.05 -5.43 -7.13
C GLU A 150 -21.86 -4.41 -7.95
N THR A 151 -22.51 -3.43 -7.27
CA THR A 151 -23.22 -2.35 -7.97
C THR A 151 -22.28 -1.43 -8.73
N PHE A 152 -21.08 -1.16 -8.21
CA PHE A 152 -20.06 -0.37 -8.89
C PHE A 152 -19.51 -1.09 -10.11
N GLU A 153 -19.25 -2.39 -10.04
CA GLU A 153 -18.79 -3.19 -11.17
C GLU A 153 -19.84 -3.19 -12.29
N SER A 154 -21.11 -3.41 -11.96
CA SER A 154 -22.22 -3.32 -12.92
C SER A 154 -22.33 -1.92 -13.54
N LYS A 155 -22.17 -0.86 -12.73
CA LYS A 155 -22.17 0.53 -13.22
C LYS A 155 -20.96 0.84 -14.10
N GLN A 156 -19.80 0.28 -13.77
CA GLN A 156 -18.59 0.45 -14.55
C GLN A 156 -18.69 -0.30 -15.89
N ALA A 157 -19.23 -1.51 -15.90
CA ALA A 157 -19.49 -2.28 -17.12
C ALA A 157 -20.47 -1.55 -18.06
N SER A 158 -21.57 -1.00 -17.51
CA SER A 158 -22.52 -0.20 -18.29
C SER A 158 -21.92 1.12 -18.78
N MET A 159 -21.06 1.77 -17.99
CA MET A 159 -20.32 2.96 -18.42
C MET A 159 -19.33 2.64 -19.54
N PHE A 160 -18.59 1.53 -19.46
CA PHE A 160 -17.68 1.11 -20.53
C PHE A 160 -18.43 0.81 -21.83
N LEU A 161 -19.59 0.15 -21.75
CA LEU A 161 -20.46 -0.07 -22.91
C LEU A 161 -20.92 1.26 -23.53
N ALA A 162 -21.31 2.23 -22.70
CA ALA A 162 -21.67 3.56 -23.16
C ALA A 162 -20.50 4.29 -23.84
N ILE A 163 -19.28 4.18 -23.29
CA ILE A 163 -18.05 4.75 -23.88
C ILE A 163 -17.73 4.08 -25.21
N GLU A 164 -17.81 2.76 -25.31
CA GLU A 164 -17.59 2.03 -26.56
C GLU A 164 -18.61 2.46 -27.63
N LYS A 165 -19.88 2.59 -27.26
CA LYS A 165 -20.93 3.10 -28.15
C LYS A 165 -20.65 4.56 -28.57
N LEU A 166 -20.19 5.40 -27.65
CA LEU A 166 -19.80 6.78 -27.94
C LEU A 166 -18.61 6.83 -28.90
N PHE A 167 -17.60 5.97 -28.71
CA PHE A 167 -16.44 5.88 -29.59
C PHE A 167 -16.84 5.41 -30.99
N ASN A 168 -17.69 4.40 -31.09
CA ASN A 168 -18.24 3.93 -32.37
C ASN A 168 -19.04 5.03 -33.08
N LEU A 169 -19.86 5.78 -32.34
CA LEU A 169 -20.60 6.92 -32.88
C LEU A 169 -19.65 8.04 -33.30
N HIS A 170 -18.64 8.38 -32.49
CA HIS A 170 -17.66 9.41 -32.81
C HIS A 170 -16.84 9.05 -34.05
N ASN A 171 -16.41 7.79 -34.16
CA ASN A 171 -15.71 7.29 -35.32
C ASN A 171 -16.60 7.35 -36.58
N ALA A 172 -17.88 6.97 -36.46
CA ALA A 172 -18.85 7.09 -37.56
C ALA A 172 -19.02 8.56 -38.01
N ILE A 173 -19.20 9.49 -37.07
CA ILE A 173 -19.32 10.93 -37.35
C ILE A 173 -18.06 11.49 -38.00
N PHE A 174 -16.87 11.11 -37.50
CA PHE A 174 -15.60 11.58 -38.06
C PHE A 174 -15.39 11.09 -39.49
N MET A 175 -15.77 9.84 -39.77
CA MET A 175 -15.73 9.28 -41.13
C MET A 175 -16.72 9.98 -42.07
N GLU A 176 -17.94 10.26 -41.60
CA GLU A 176 -18.94 11.00 -42.38
C GLU A 176 -18.47 12.43 -42.69
N SER A 177 -17.96 13.14 -41.69
CA SER A 177 -17.42 14.50 -41.84
C SER A 177 -16.25 14.56 -42.84
N ARG A 178 -15.35 13.57 -42.80
CA ARG A 178 -14.21 13.49 -43.71
C ARG A 178 -14.66 13.35 -45.16
N VAL A 179 -15.67 12.52 -45.43
CA VAL A 179 -16.24 12.33 -46.77
C VAL A 179 -16.84 13.64 -47.30
N VAL A 180 -17.65 14.33 -46.49
CA VAL A 180 -18.25 15.62 -46.86
C VAL A 180 -17.19 16.67 -47.20
N LYS A 181 -16.14 16.78 -46.37
CA LYS A 181 -15.04 17.73 -46.60
C LYS A 181 -14.32 17.47 -47.93
N THR A 182 -14.02 16.20 -48.25
CA THR A 182 -13.38 15.88 -49.52
C THR A 182 -14.27 16.19 -50.72
N PHE A 183 -15.56 15.85 -50.64
CA PHE A 183 -16.52 16.17 -51.69
C PHE A 183 -16.59 17.68 -52.00
N LEU A 184 -16.64 18.54 -50.96
CA LEU A 184 -16.68 19.99 -51.15
C LEU A 184 -15.41 20.54 -51.82
N VAL A 185 -14.23 20.06 -51.43
CA VAL A 185 -12.95 20.49 -52.02
C VAL A 185 -12.87 20.12 -53.51
N TYR A 186 -13.26 18.89 -53.85
CA TYR A 186 -13.25 18.43 -55.25
C TYR A 186 -14.29 19.14 -56.10
N SER A 187 -15.48 19.42 -55.56
CA SER A 187 -16.50 20.23 -56.24
C SER A 187 -15.98 21.63 -56.59
N MET A 188 -15.33 22.31 -55.63
CA MET A 188 -14.69 23.61 -55.89
C MET A 188 -13.56 23.52 -56.91
N LEU A 189 -12.75 22.46 -56.88
CA LEU A 189 -11.65 22.26 -57.82
C LEU A 189 -12.15 22.04 -59.26
N ILE A 190 -13.21 21.25 -59.44
CA ILE A 190 -13.89 21.09 -60.75
C ILE A 190 -14.40 22.44 -61.24
N PHE A 191 -15.02 23.24 -60.38
CA PHE A 191 -15.50 24.58 -60.74
C PHE A 191 -14.35 25.52 -61.16
N ILE A 192 -13.24 25.53 -60.42
CA ILE A 192 -12.06 26.34 -60.74
C ILE A 192 -11.44 25.90 -62.07
N LEU A 193 -11.27 24.59 -62.29
CA LEU A 193 -10.77 24.07 -63.57
C LEU A 193 -11.72 24.38 -64.72
N TYR A 194 -13.03 24.28 -64.50
CA TYR A 194 -14.03 24.66 -65.48
C TYR A 194 -13.93 26.13 -65.87
N MET A 195 -13.79 27.03 -64.88
CA MET A 195 -13.58 28.46 -65.10
C MET A 195 -12.27 28.74 -65.84
N PHE A 196 -11.15 28.13 -65.43
CA PHE A 196 -9.84 28.32 -66.06
C PHE A 196 -9.78 27.81 -67.49
N THR A 197 -10.54 26.75 -67.80
CA THR A 197 -10.61 26.15 -69.13
C THR A 197 -11.71 26.78 -70.00
N SER A 198 -12.43 27.80 -69.50
CA SER A 198 -13.50 28.50 -70.24
C SER A 198 -12.96 29.43 -71.35
N THR A 199 -11.69 29.83 -71.25
CA THR A 199 -10.99 30.67 -72.24
C THR A 199 -10.78 29.92 -73.55
N LYS A 200 -10.94 30.59 -74.71
CA LYS A 200 -10.84 29.98 -76.07
C LYS A 200 -9.54 29.19 -76.32
N GLN A 201 -8.49 29.47 -75.56
CA GLN A 201 -7.13 28.92 -75.68
C GLN A 201 -6.99 27.43 -75.28
N THR A 202 -7.94 26.82 -74.55
CA THR A 202 -7.76 25.48 -73.94
C THR A 202 -8.96 24.53 -74.13
N TYR A 203 -9.78 24.76 -75.17
CA TYR A 203 -11.08 24.08 -75.33
C TYR A 203 -10.97 22.56 -75.55
N SER A 204 -9.97 22.08 -76.31
CA SER A 204 -9.84 20.65 -76.66
C SER A 204 -9.41 19.76 -75.49
N MET A 205 -8.79 20.32 -74.46
CA MET A 205 -8.24 19.56 -73.32
C MET A 205 -9.22 19.44 -72.13
N ARG A 206 -10.35 20.17 -72.16
CA ARG A 206 -11.36 20.22 -71.09
C ARG A 206 -11.95 18.87 -70.68
N PRO A 207 -12.50 18.02 -71.58
CA PRO A 207 -13.13 16.77 -71.17
C PRO A 207 -12.09 15.80 -70.60
N ARG A 208 -10.87 15.79 -71.15
CA ARG A 208 -9.79 14.91 -70.68
C ARG A 208 -9.36 15.23 -69.26
N LEU A 209 -9.11 16.52 -68.95
CA LEU A 209 -8.68 16.94 -67.61
C LEU A 209 -9.76 16.68 -66.54
N ASN A 210 -11.03 16.93 -66.87
CA ASN A 210 -12.14 16.66 -65.97
C ASN A 210 -12.38 15.16 -65.73
N ILE A 211 -12.21 14.32 -66.76
CA ILE A 211 -12.27 12.85 -66.60
C ILE A 211 -11.16 12.37 -65.67
N TRP A 212 -9.93 12.86 -65.84
CA TRP A 212 -8.81 12.54 -64.94
C TRP A 212 -9.08 12.97 -63.51
N LEU A 213 -9.66 14.15 -63.31
CA LEU A 213 -10.02 14.65 -61.98
C LEU A 213 -11.12 13.80 -61.30
N CYS A 214 -12.11 13.33 -62.07
CA CYS A 214 -13.14 12.43 -61.56
C CYS A 214 -12.55 11.07 -61.15
N VAL A 215 -11.59 10.55 -61.90
CA VAL A 215 -10.90 9.29 -61.56
C VAL A 215 -10.09 9.44 -60.28
N THR A 216 -9.33 10.53 -60.09
CA THR A 216 -8.61 10.78 -58.84
C THR A 216 -9.55 10.99 -57.65
N PHE A 217 -10.67 11.68 -57.84
CA PHE A 217 -11.70 11.79 -56.79
C PHE A 217 -12.25 10.44 -56.36
N LEU A 218 -12.58 9.54 -57.31
CA LEU A 218 -13.08 8.20 -57.01
C LEU A 218 -12.06 7.35 -56.25
N ILE A 219 -10.78 7.42 -56.63
CA ILE A 219 -9.70 6.72 -55.93
C ILE A 219 -9.57 7.24 -54.50
N GLU A 220 -9.56 8.56 -54.29
CA GLU A 220 -9.50 9.13 -52.94
C GLU A 220 -10.73 8.78 -52.11
N PHE A 221 -11.92 8.81 -52.70
CA PHE A 221 -13.16 8.42 -52.03
C PHE A 221 -13.11 6.94 -51.57
N MET A 222 -12.58 6.04 -52.41
CA MET A 222 -12.43 4.63 -52.06
C MET A 222 -11.40 4.42 -50.95
N VAL A 223 -10.27 5.13 -50.98
CA VAL A 223 -9.25 5.11 -49.91
C VAL A 223 -9.81 5.68 -48.60
N LEU A 224 -10.67 6.71 -48.67
CA LEU A 224 -11.34 7.30 -47.51
C LEU A 224 -12.38 6.37 -46.90
N ARG A 225 -13.09 5.60 -47.72
CA ARG A 225 -14.11 4.63 -47.26
C ARG A 225 -13.50 3.37 -46.65
N HIS A 226 -12.35 2.91 -47.15
CA HIS A 226 -11.73 1.65 -46.72
C HIS A 226 -10.93 1.72 -45.42
N GLY A 227 -10.83 2.89 -44.78
CA GLY A 227 -10.32 2.99 -43.40
C GLY A 227 -8.91 2.44 -43.19
N ILE A 228 -8.03 2.62 -44.19
CA ILE A 228 -6.60 2.29 -44.04
C ILE A 228 -5.97 3.29 -43.07
N ASP A 229 -4.99 2.82 -42.29
CA ASP A 229 -4.24 3.58 -41.28
C ASP A 229 -3.99 5.05 -41.67
N ILE A 230 -4.23 5.98 -40.75
CA ILE A 230 -4.35 7.44 -41.03
C ILE A 230 -3.08 7.97 -41.71
N ASP A 231 -1.92 7.48 -41.28
CA ASP A 231 -0.63 7.90 -41.81
C ASP A 231 -0.42 7.41 -43.25
N ARG A 232 -0.79 6.16 -43.52
CA ARG A 232 -0.69 5.57 -44.86
C ARG A 232 -1.73 6.16 -45.81
N GLN A 233 -2.92 6.45 -45.30
CA GLN A 233 -3.99 7.14 -46.02
C GLN A 233 -3.56 8.54 -46.45
N SER A 234 -2.97 9.33 -45.54
CA SER A 234 -2.48 10.68 -45.83
C SER A 234 -1.36 10.65 -46.88
N TRP A 235 -0.44 9.69 -46.76
CA TRP A 235 0.66 9.52 -47.71
C TRP A 235 0.18 9.16 -49.12
N ILE A 236 -0.75 8.20 -49.24
CA ILE A 236 -1.34 7.79 -50.53
C ILE A 236 -2.08 8.97 -51.18
N ILE A 237 -2.92 9.69 -50.41
CA ILE A 237 -3.67 10.84 -50.91
C ILE A 237 -2.71 11.93 -51.41
N SER A 238 -1.63 12.20 -50.68
CA SER A 238 -0.63 13.20 -51.09
C SER A 238 0.03 12.85 -52.43
N ILE A 239 0.39 11.59 -52.65
CA ILE A 239 0.98 11.12 -53.90
C ILE A 239 -0.02 11.26 -55.07
N VAL A 240 -1.27 10.84 -54.86
CA VAL A 240 -2.32 10.93 -55.90
C VAL A 240 -2.60 12.38 -56.29
N ARG A 241 -2.64 13.30 -55.32
CA ARG A 241 -2.80 14.74 -55.60
C ARG A 241 -1.61 15.34 -56.32
N SER A 242 -0.39 15.01 -55.88
CA SER A 242 0.84 15.53 -56.46
C SER A 242 0.99 15.10 -57.93
N THR A 243 0.74 13.82 -58.22
CA THR A 243 0.78 13.29 -59.59
C THR A 243 -0.26 13.95 -60.49
N PHE A 244 -1.49 14.18 -60.00
CA PHE A 244 -2.51 14.93 -60.75
C PHE A 244 -2.09 16.38 -61.05
N VAL A 245 -1.56 17.10 -60.06
CA VAL A 245 -1.11 18.50 -60.25
C VAL A 245 0.02 18.59 -61.27
N ILE A 246 0.98 17.67 -61.23
CA ILE A 246 2.07 17.60 -62.20
C ILE A 246 1.52 17.34 -63.61
N LEU A 247 0.64 16.35 -63.77
CA LEU A 247 0.02 16.03 -65.07
C LEU A 247 -0.81 17.20 -65.62
N ALA A 248 -1.62 17.85 -64.78
CA ALA A 248 -2.41 19.01 -65.16
C ALA A 248 -1.51 20.18 -65.59
N SER A 249 -0.42 20.43 -64.86
CA SER A 249 0.57 21.46 -65.22
C SER A 249 1.26 21.17 -66.55
N CYS A 250 1.74 19.93 -66.75
CA CYS A 250 2.34 19.51 -68.02
C CYS A 250 1.37 19.64 -69.20
N GLN A 251 0.09 19.27 -69.03
CA GLN A 251 -0.93 19.38 -70.07
C GLN A 251 -1.28 20.84 -70.40
N LEU A 252 -1.36 21.70 -69.39
CA LEU A 252 -1.56 23.15 -69.60
C LEU A 252 -0.35 23.77 -70.31
N LEU A 253 0.87 23.41 -69.92
CA LEU A 253 2.11 23.86 -70.58
C LEU A 253 2.16 23.38 -72.04
N TYR A 254 1.77 22.14 -72.32
CA TYR A 254 1.68 21.61 -73.67
C TYR A 254 0.68 22.40 -74.53
N ALA A 255 -0.49 22.73 -73.98
CA ALA A 255 -1.49 23.55 -74.66
C ALA A 255 -0.98 24.96 -74.96
N ILE A 256 -0.28 25.60 -74.00
CA ILE A 256 0.35 26.92 -74.19
C ILE A 256 1.43 26.87 -75.27
N TYR A 257 2.28 25.85 -75.26
CA TYR A 257 3.35 25.71 -76.25
C TYR A 257 2.80 25.50 -77.66
N THR A 258 1.83 24.59 -77.81
CA THR A 258 1.19 24.31 -79.11
C THR A 258 0.45 25.56 -79.62
N TYR A 259 -0.17 26.35 -78.74
CA TYR A 259 -0.81 27.60 -79.14
C TYR A 259 0.19 28.65 -79.66
N ARG A 260 1.34 28.79 -79.01
CA ARG A 260 2.42 29.69 -79.49
C ARG A 260 2.90 29.29 -80.89
N ASP A 261 2.90 27.99 -81.17
CA ASP A 261 3.20 27.45 -82.49
C ASP A 261 2.11 27.81 -83.52
N TYR A 262 0.83 27.76 -83.14
CA TYR A 262 -0.25 28.23 -84.01
C TYR A 262 -0.19 29.74 -84.32
N GLU A 263 0.20 30.59 -83.36
CA GLU A 263 0.35 32.04 -83.58
C GLU A 263 1.52 32.35 -84.51
N THR A 264 2.65 31.65 -84.34
CA THR A 264 3.80 31.77 -85.25
C THR A 264 3.50 31.23 -86.65
N LEU A 265 2.76 30.12 -86.77
CA LEU A 265 2.30 29.59 -88.06
C LEU A 265 1.34 30.57 -88.75
N ASN A 266 0.40 31.17 -88.01
CA ASN A 266 -0.53 32.15 -88.55
C ASN A 266 0.20 33.42 -89.04
N HIS A 267 1.18 33.91 -88.28
CA HIS A 267 2.02 35.03 -88.73
C HIS A 267 2.85 34.68 -89.97
N GLN A 268 3.43 33.48 -90.04
CA GLN A 268 4.16 33.01 -91.23
C GLN A 268 3.24 32.92 -92.46
N MET A 269 2.01 32.42 -92.28
CA MET A 269 1.01 32.34 -93.35
C MET A 269 0.64 33.72 -93.87
N LEU A 270 0.34 34.68 -92.97
CA LEU A 270 0.07 36.08 -93.32
C LEU A 270 1.26 36.74 -94.03
N GLN A 271 2.48 36.48 -93.58
CA GLN A 271 3.69 37.02 -94.21
C GLN A 271 3.89 36.44 -95.62
N SER A 272 3.67 35.13 -95.81
CA SER A 272 3.75 34.49 -97.12
C SER A 272 2.70 35.02 -98.11
N LEU A 273 1.47 35.29 -97.63
CA LEU A 273 0.41 35.90 -98.43
C LEU A 273 0.76 37.35 -98.79
N THR A 274 1.29 38.11 -97.83
CA THR A 274 1.72 39.50 -98.07
C THR A 274 2.85 39.57 -99.09
N GLU A 275 3.85 38.69 -98.98
CA GLU A 275 4.97 38.62 -99.92
C GLU A 275 4.52 38.23 -101.33
N LYS A 276 3.58 37.28 -101.44
CA LYS A 276 2.96 36.87 -102.71
C LYS A 276 2.17 38.01 -103.36
N VAL A 277 1.41 38.78 -102.60
CA VAL A 277 0.67 39.97 -103.08
C VAL A 277 1.65 41.07 -103.54
N ASN A 278 2.70 41.33 -102.77
CA ASN A 278 3.65 42.39 -103.07
C ASN A 278 4.52 42.05 -104.31
N GLY A 279 4.88 40.78 -104.48
CA GLY A 279 5.53 40.28 -105.70
C GLY A 279 4.68 40.47 -106.95
N MET A 280 3.36 40.30 -106.84
CA MET A 280 2.42 40.46 -107.95
C MET A 280 2.16 41.92 -108.30
N GLN A 281 2.12 42.81 -107.30
CA GLN A 281 1.97 44.26 -107.50
C GLN A 281 3.23 44.87 -108.15
N ARG A 282 4.43 44.41 -107.78
CA ARG A 282 5.69 44.82 -108.44
C ARG A 282 5.76 44.36 -109.90
N ASN A 283 5.18 43.20 -110.21
CA ASN A 283 5.10 42.69 -111.59
C ASN A 283 4.12 43.53 -112.44
N LYS A 284 3.06 44.07 -111.83
CA LYS A 284 2.08 44.94 -112.50
C LYS A 284 2.64 46.34 -112.81
N GLN A 285 3.58 46.85 -112.02
CA GLN A 285 4.16 48.19 -112.19
C GLN A 285 5.25 48.26 -113.28
N LEU A 286 5.79 47.11 -113.72
CA LEU A 286 6.74 47.00 -114.83
C LEU A 286 6.07 46.96 -116.21
N LEU A 287 4.74 46.88 -116.28
CA LEU A 287 3.98 46.71 -117.53
C LEU A 287 3.36 48.02 -118.07
N TYR A 288 3.65 49.18 -117.45
CA TYR A 288 2.99 50.47 -117.74
C TYR A 288 3.93 51.60 -118.25
N ASP A 289 5.22 51.34 -118.49
CA ASP A 289 6.16 52.34 -119.03
C ASP A 289 6.67 51.90 -120.43
N ASP A 290 5.86 52.10 -121.48
CA ASP A 290 6.32 52.41 -122.86
C ASP A 290 5.09 52.71 -123.78
N ASP A 291 5.00 53.98 -124.19
CA ASP A 291 4.39 54.60 -125.39
C ASP A 291 2.90 54.43 -125.77
N ASP A 292 2.16 55.51 -125.48
CA ASP A 292 1.35 56.39 -126.36
C ASP A 292 0.34 55.84 -127.41
N ASP A 293 -0.84 56.50 -127.36
CA ASP A 293 -1.92 56.65 -128.34
C ASP A 293 -3.08 55.63 -128.39
N ASP A 294 -4.16 56.04 -127.70
CA ASP A 294 -5.57 56.11 -128.14
C ASP A 294 -6.35 54.79 -128.38
N ASP A 295 -7.38 54.63 -127.54
CA ASP A 295 -8.61 53.84 -127.72
C ASP A 295 -8.49 52.33 -128.01
N GLY A 296 -8.33 51.58 -126.91
CA GLY A 296 -8.65 50.15 -126.86
C GLY A 296 -8.71 49.68 -125.41
N ASP A 297 -9.93 49.59 -124.86
CA ASP A 297 -10.19 48.94 -123.58
C ASP A 297 -9.78 47.45 -123.66
N SER A 298 -8.49 47.14 -123.46
CA SER A 298 -8.04 45.77 -123.27
C SER A 298 -8.38 45.35 -121.86
N GLU A 299 -9.43 44.55 -121.75
CA GLU A 299 -9.89 43.82 -120.59
C GLU A 299 -8.73 43.37 -119.70
N VAL A 300 -8.57 44.03 -118.55
CA VAL A 300 -7.87 43.43 -117.42
C VAL A 300 -8.71 42.23 -117.02
N ASP A 301 -8.20 41.03 -117.29
CA ASP A 301 -8.84 39.77 -116.97
C ASP A 301 -8.90 39.57 -115.44
N TRP A 302 -10.02 40.02 -114.86
CA TRP A 302 -10.35 39.84 -113.45
C TRP A 302 -10.85 38.40 -113.14
N SER A 303 -10.90 37.50 -114.13
CA SER A 303 -11.50 36.16 -113.96
C SER A 303 -10.51 35.06 -113.50
N SER A 304 -9.19 35.30 -113.51
CA SER A 304 -8.21 34.36 -112.91
C SER A 304 -8.11 34.44 -111.38
N TRP A 305 -8.84 35.36 -110.75
CA TRP A 305 -8.83 35.59 -109.30
C TRP A 305 -9.92 34.84 -108.52
N VAL A 306 -10.82 34.12 -109.20
CA VAL A 306 -12.02 33.53 -108.56
C VAL A 306 -12.15 32.02 -108.67
N ASP A 307 -11.19 31.30 -109.27
CA ASP A 307 -11.29 29.83 -109.21
C ASP A 307 -9.95 29.10 -109.27
N SER A 308 -9.37 28.87 -108.08
CA SER A 308 -8.58 27.68 -107.76
C SER A 308 -8.42 27.60 -106.24
N ASP A 309 -9.11 26.62 -105.66
CA ASP A 309 -8.92 26.01 -104.33
C ASP A 309 -9.90 26.40 -103.20
N LEU A 310 -11.17 26.02 -103.41
CA LEU A 310 -12.13 25.37 -102.47
C LEU A 310 -12.69 26.16 -101.27
N PRO A 311 -13.85 25.74 -100.69
CA PRO A 311 -14.96 24.92 -101.19
C PRO A 311 -16.34 25.58 -100.94
N GLU A 312 -17.39 25.22 -101.69
CA GLU A 312 -18.75 25.50 -101.22
C GLU A 312 -19.67 24.29 -101.42
N ASP A 313 -20.03 23.71 -100.27
CA ASP A 313 -21.12 22.79 -100.05
C ASP A 313 -22.43 23.39 -100.57
N GLU A 314 -23.10 22.70 -101.50
CA GLU A 314 -24.55 22.79 -101.62
C GLU A 314 -25.13 21.41 -101.95
N LEU A 315 -25.44 20.69 -100.87
CA LEU A 315 -26.68 19.95 -100.63
C LEU A 315 -27.42 19.47 -101.89
N GLU A 316 -26.97 18.32 -102.41
CA GLU A 316 -27.83 17.43 -103.18
C GLU A 316 -28.54 16.47 -102.20
N ASP A 317 -29.87 16.51 -102.22
CA ASP A 317 -30.80 15.67 -101.44
C ASP A 317 -30.38 14.18 -101.50
N LEU A 318 -29.78 13.69 -100.42
CA LEU A 318 -29.54 12.27 -100.21
C LEU A 318 -30.70 11.67 -99.41
N ASP A 319 -31.67 11.16 -100.15
CA ASP A 319 -32.84 10.41 -99.70
C ASP A 319 -32.42 9.33 -98.68
N TYR A 320 -32.80 9.54 -97.41
CA TYR A 320 -32.52 8.66 -96.29
C TYR A 320 -33.40 7.41 -96.42
N MET A 321 -32.96 6.45 -97.21
CA MET A 321 -33.55 5.12 -97.26
C MET A 321 -33.18 4.37 -95.97
N LEU A 322 -34.05 4.50 -94.97
CA LEU A 322 -34.07 3.74 -93.72
C LEU A 322 -34.05 2.23 -94.03
N SER A 323 -32.87 1.62 -93.94
CA SER A 323 -32.71 0.17 -94.00
C SER A 323 -33.34 -0.47 -92.78
N LYS A 324 -34.54 -1.00 -93.00
CA LYS A 324 -35.32 -1.90 -92.16
C LYS A 324 -34.56 -3.21 -91.95
N GLU A 325 -33.67 -3.30 -90.95
CA GLU A 325 -33.22 -4.59 -90.38
C GLU A 325 -32.35 -4.40 -89.09
N ALA A 326 -32.84 -3.71 -88.06
CA ALA A 326 -32.23 -3.78 -86.71
C ALA A 326 -33.13 -3.18 -85.61
N ILE A 327 -34.42 -3.53 -85.58
CA ILE A 327 -35.27 -3.27 -84.41
C ILE A 327 -35.34 -4.56 -83.61
N VAL A 328 -34.25 -4.89 -82.93
CA VAL A 328 -34.24 -5.82 -81.81
C VAL A 328 -33.36 -5.19 -80.72
N ALA A 329 -34.00 -4.91 -79.58
CA ALA A 329 -33.43 -4.58 -78.27
C ALA A 329 -33.70 -3.17 -77.74
N THR A 330 -34.98 -2.77 -77.59
CA THR A 330 -35.44 -1.97 -76.44
C THR A 330 -36.97 -2.12 -76.28
N PHE A 331 -37.43 -3.20 -75.65
CA PHE A 331 -38.73 -3.18 -74.97
C PHE A 331 -38.45 -3.05 -73.48
N SER A 332 -38.54 -1.81 -73.00
CA SER A 332 -38.51 -1.46 -71.59
C SER A 332 -39.70 -2.08 -70.87
N THR A 333 -39.36 -2.84 -69.84
CA THR A 333 -40.10 -3.16 -68.62
C THR A 333 -41.38 -2.35 -68.37
N SER A 334 -42.49 -3.08 -68.28
CA SER A 334 -43.80 -2.65 -67.82
C SER A 334 -43.76 -2.21 -66.34
N GLY A 335 -43.89 -0.91 -66.09
CA GLY A 335 -44.31 -0.37 -64.79
C GLY A 335 -45.83 -0.44 -64.68
N SER A 336 -46.33 -1.30 -63.79
CA SER A 336 -47.74 -1.39 -63.43
C SER A 336 -48.21 -0.06 -62.82
N ARG A 337 -49.13 0.62 -63.51
CA ARG A 337 -49.89 1.77 -63.01
C ARG A 337 -51.12 1.25 -62.29
N GLU A 338 -51.05 1.11 -60.97
CA GLU A 338 -52.22 0.85 -60.15
C GLU A 338 -53.06 2.12 -60.01
N TYR A 339 -54.29 2.02 -60.50
CA TYR A 339 -55.37 2.98 -60.31
C TYR A 339 -56.04 2.67 -58.96
N ASN A 340 -55.90 3.55 -57.97
CA ASN A 340 -56.75 3.50 -56.77
C ASN A 340 -57.84 4.59 -56.87
N LEU A 341 -59.05 4.12 -57.15
CA LEU A 341 -60.26 4.92 -57.23
C LEU A 341 -60.72 5.33 -55.82
N ARG A 342 -60.85 6.64 -55.67
CA ARG A 342 -61.58 7.40 -54.66
C ARG A 342 -62.85 6.68 -54.14
N HIS A 343 -62.97 6.48 -52.83
CA HIS A 343 -64.27 6.50 -52.14
C HIS A 343 -64.28 7.62 -51.10
N ARG A 344 -65.28 8.50 -51.24
CA ARG A 344 -65.54 9.67 -50.40
C ARG A 344 -66.95 9.48 -49.83
N ARG A 345 -67.12 9.44 -48.51
CA ARG A 345 -68.06 10.30 -47.75
C ARG A 345 -68.15 9.91 -46.28
N GLN A 346 -68.07 11.00 -45.50
CA GLN A 346 -68.72 11.31 -44.21
C GLN A 346 -68.34 10.48 -42.99
#